data_AF-A0A972GJ49-F1
#
_entry.id   AF-A0A972GJ49-F1
#
_cell.length_a   1.000
_cell.length_b   1.000
_cell.length_c   1.000
_cell.angle_alpha   90.00
_cell.angle_beta   90.00
_cell.angle_gamma   90.00
#
_symmetry.space_group_name_H-M   'P 1'
#
loop_
_entity.id
_entity.type
_entity.pdbx_description
1 polymer ?
#
loop_
_entity_poly.entity_id
_entity_poly.type
_entity_poly.pdbx_seq_one_letter_code
_entity_poly.pdbx_strand_id
1 'polypeptide(L)'
;MINNVIKTKAMGFINQEIERLLTELERGLISKDEAIGGLNTVYNIASGIEDVKYMQTICKIIAYIRSKNYYFKIKSMYSKNYFDGTHEPSLPALSAL
;
A
#
# COMPACT_ATOMS: atom_id res chain seq x y z
N MET A 1 11.44 20.10 11.00
CA MET A 1 12.01 19.69 9.70
C MET A 1 12.55 18.28 9.86
N ILE A 2 11.97 17.29 9.16
CA ILE A 2 12.42 15.90 9.26
C ILE A 2 13.81 15.78 8.63
N ASN A 3 14.70 15.04 9.29
CA ASN A 3 16.03 14.78 8.76
C ASN A 3 15.91 13.94 7.47
N ASN A 4 16.44 14.46 6.36
CA ASN A 4 16.36 13.80 5.04
C ASN A 4 16.97 12.39 5.02
N VAL A 5 18.02 12.13 5.81
CA VAL A 5 18.62 10.80 5.93
C VAL A 5 17.66 9.82 6.61
N ILE A 6 16.97 10.27 7.67
CA ILE A 6 15.96 9.46 8.36
C ILE A 6 14.79 9.18 7.42
N LYS A 7 14.32 10.20 6.69
CA LYS A 7 13.25 10.05 5.70
C LYS A 7 13.61 9.00 4.63
N THR A 8 14.79 9.10 4.02
CA THR A 8 15.24 8.14 2.99
C THR A 8 15.31 6.71 3.53
N LYS A 9 15.85 6.53 4.75
CA LYS A 9 15.91 5.19 5.37
C LYS A 9 14.52 4.63 5.66
N ALA A 10 13.61 5.47 6.16
CA ALA A 10 12.23 5.08 6.42
C ALA A 10 11.50 4.70 5.13
N MET A 11 11.68 5.43 4.04
CA MET A 11 11.11 5.07 2.72
C MET A 11 11.63 3.72 2.22
N GLY A 12 12.93 3.45 2.38
CA GLY A 12 13.53 2.15 2.04
C GLY A 12 12.90 1.01 2.83
N PHE A 13 12.75 1.20 4.15
CA PHE A 13 12.07 0.25 5.02
C PHE A 13 10.61 0.04 4.62
N ILE A 14 9.85 1.11 4.37
CA ILE A 14 8.44 1.04 3.96
C ILE A 14 8.27 0.17 2.71
N ASN A 15 9.09 0.38 1.68
CA ASN A 15 9.01 -0.42 0.44
C ASN A 15 9.28 -1.91 0.70
N GLN A 16 10.36 -2.20 1.45
CA GLN A 16 10.74 -3.58 1.78
C GLN A 16 9.64 -4.29 2.56
N GLU A 17 9.05 -3.59 3.53
CA GLU A 17 8.04 -4.18 4.41
C GLU A 17 6.70 -4.38 3.71
N ILE A 18 6.28 -3.45 2.85
CA ILE A 18 5.10 -3.66 1.99
C ILE A 18 5.33 -4.88 1.09
N GLU A 19 6.48 -4.97 0.42
CA GLU A 19 6.77 -6.09 -0.47
C GLU A 19 6.78 -7.44 0.28
N ARG A 20 7.37 -7.48 1.47
CA ARG A 20 7.40 -8.66 2.34
C ARG A 20 5.98 -9.10 2.71
N LEU A 21 5.18 -8.18 3.27
CA LEU A 21 3.80 -8.47 3.71
C LEU A 21 2.92 -8.93 2.54
N LEU A 22 3.02 -8.29 1.38
CA LEU A 22 2.26 -8.68 0.20
C LEU A 22 2.68 -10.05 -0.34
N THR A 23 3.98 -10.35 -0.35
CA THR A 23 4.51 -11.65 -0.78
C THR A 23 4.07 -12.78 0.15
N GLU A 24 4.14 -12.54 1.46
CA GLU A 24 3.74 -13.52 2.48
C GLU A 24 2.23 -13.77 2.44
N LEU A 25 1.41 -12.70 2.29
CA LEU A 25 -0.03 -12.84 2.15
C LEU A 25 -0.40 -13.59 0.87
N GLU A 26 0.24 -13.27 -0.27
CA GLU A 26 0.01 -13.95 -1.54
C GLU A 26 0.37 -15.45 -1.49
N ARG A 27 1.38 -15.81 -0.69
CA ARG A 27 1.80 -17.20 -0.46
C ARG A 27 1.00 -17.92 0.62
N GLY A 28 0.09 -17.23 1.31
CA GLY A 28 -0.66 -17.78 2.45
C GLY A 28 0.20 -18.06 3.68
N LEU A 29 1.37 -17.41 3.80
CA LEU A 29 2.25 -17.54 4.97
C LEU A 29 1.76 -16.72 6.17
N ILE A 30 1.02 -15.64 5.89
CA ILE A 30 0.32 -14.84 6.90
C ILE A 30 -1.14 -14.70 6.54
N SER A 31 -1.96 -14.54 7.57
CA SER A 31 -3.38 -14.24 7.45
C SER A 31 -3.62 -12.81 6.96
N LYS A 32 -4.87 -12.58 6.52
CA LYS A 32 -5.38 -11.25 6.16
C LYS A 32 -5.19 -10.23 7.29
N ASP A 33 -5.46 -10.62 8.52
CA ASP A 33 -5.40 -9.73 9.68
C ASP A 33 -3.95 -9.39 10.05
N GLU A 34 -3.04 -10.37 9.98
CA GLU A 34 -1.60 -10.14 10.17
C GLU A 34 -1.05 -9.19 9.11
N ALA A 35 -1.42 -9.37 7.84
CA ALA A 35 -1.02 -8.47 6.76
C ALA A 35 -1.54 -7.04 6.97
N ILE A 36 -2.81 -6.87 7.36
CA ILE A 36 -3.39 -5.55 7.67
C ILE A 36 -2.72 -4.92 8.89
N GLY A 37 -2.42 -5.69 9.94
CA GLY A 37 -1.69 -5.21 11.12
C GLY A 37 -0.28 -4.72 10.77
N GLY A 38 0.45 -5.46 9.93
CA GLY A 38 1.74 -5.06 9.40
C GLY A 38 1.63 -3.77 8.58
N LEU A 39 0.67 -3.69 7.65
CA LEU A 39 0.46 -2.50 6.82
C LEU A 39 0.08 -1.26 7.65
N ASN A 40 -0.70 -1.39 8.72
CA ASN A 40 -0.98 -0.29 9.65
C ASN A 40 0.28 0.21 10.36
N THR A 41 1.21 -0.69 10.69
CA THR A 41 2.50 -0.31 11.28
C THR A 41 3.32 0.50 10.27
N VAL A 42 3.37 0.05 9.01
CA VAL A 42 4.03 0.79 7.93
C VAL A 42 3.37 2.14 7.68
N TYR A 43 2.04 2.23 7.75
CA TYR A 43 1.30 3.49 7.65
C TYR A 43 1.73 4.49 8.72
N ASN A 44 1.88 4.04 9.97
CA ASN A 44 2.31 4.91 11.06
C ASN A 44 3.73 5.46 10.83
N ILE A 45 4.62 4.66 10.24
CA ILE A 45 5.97 5.11 9.87
C ILE A 45 5.88 6.15 8.74
N ALA A 46 5.07 5.90 7.71
CA ALA A 46 4.83 6.84 6.62
C ALA A 46 4.25 8.17 7.13
N SER A 47 3.30 8.11 8.06
CA SER A 47 2.74 9.27 8.76
C SER A 47 3.81 10.01 9.56
N GLY A 48 4.70 9.29 10.25
CA GLY A 48 5.79 9.89 11.02
C GLY A 48 6.83 10.62 10.18
N ILE A 49 6.96 10.27 8.90
CA ILE A 49 7.83 10.99 7.92
C ILE A 49 7.05 11.93 7.00
N GLU A 50 5.77 12.16 7.30
CA GLU A 50 4.85 13.03 6.54
C GLU A 50 4.80 12.68 5.04
N ASP A 51 4.87 11.38 4.69
CA ASP A 51 4.79 10.93 3.31
C ASP A 51 3.37 10.51 2.93
N VAL A 52 2.61 11.50 2.44
CA VAL A 52 1.21 11.34 2.05
C VAL A 52 1.02 10.30 0.95
N LYS A 53 1.99 10.13 0.03
CA LYS A 53 1.87 9.16 -1.06
C LYS A 53 1.89 7.74 -0.51
N TYR A 54 2.85 7.43 0.37
CA TYR A 54 2.88 6.13 1.03
C TYR A 54 1.64 5.88 1.87
N MET A 55 1.17 6.86 2.63
CA MET A 55 -0.06 6.75 3.41
C MET A 55 -1.26 6.38 2.54
N GLN A 56 -1.46 7.08 1.42
CA GLN A 56 -2.57 6.81 0.48
C GLN A 56 -2.45 5.42 -0.15
N THR A 57 -1.25 5.04 -0.58
CA THR A 57 -1.00 3.73 -1.20
C THR A 57 -1.24 2.58 -0.24
N ILE A 58 -0.79 2.70 1.01
CA ILE A 58 -1.05 1.71 2.05
C ILE A 58 -2.56 1.58 2.33
N CYS A 59 -3.29 2.70 2.42
CA CYS A 59 -4.74 2.68 2.58
C CYS A 59 -5.46 1.94 1.43
N LYS A 60 -5.04 2.17 0.18
CA LYS A 60 -5.60 1.47 -0.98
C LYS A 60 -5.31 -0.03 -0.96
N ILE A 61 -4.09 -0.42 -0.56
CA ILE A 61 -3.71 -1.83 -0.40
C ILE A 61 -4.57 -2.49 0.69
N ILE A 62 -4.72 -1.86 1.86
CA ILE A 62 -5.58 -2.36 2.95
C ILE A 62 -7.02 -2.52 2.48
N ALA A 63 -7.58 -1.52 1.78
CA ALA A 63 -8.94 -1.58 1.24
C ALA A 63 -9.10 -2.74 0.24
N TYR A 64 -8.11 -2.95 -0.63
CA TYR A 64 -8.10 -4.07 -1.56
C TYR A 64 -8.12 -5.41 -0.81
N ILE A 65 -7.21 -5.61 0.15
CA ILE A 65 -7.14 -6.83 0.97
C ILE A 65 -8.46 -7.05 1.71
N ARG A 66 -9.08 -6.00 2.27
CA ARG A 66 -10.39 -6.11 2.94
C ARG A 66 -11.49 -6.57 1.99
N SER A 67 -11.55 -6.03 0.78
CA SER A 67 -12.62 -6.26 -0.19
C SER A 67 -12.55 -7.60 -0.93
N LYS A 68 -11.39 -8.27 -0.93
CA LYS A 68 -11.18 -9.51 -1.67
C LYS A 68 -10.98 -10.70 -0.72
N ASN A 69 -11.33 -11.88 -1.21
CA ASN A 69 -10.99 -13.16 -0.57
C ASN A 69 -9.79 -13.84 -1.24
N TYR A 70 -9.37 -13.31 -2.41
CA TYR A 70 -8.24 -13.81 -3.18
C TYR A 70 -7.29 -12.65 -3.46
N TYR A 71 -6.02 -12.81 -3.07
CA TYR A 71 -4.97 -11.77 -3.16
C TYR A 71 -3.87 -12.11 -4.18
N PHE A 72 -4.18 -13.00 -5.12
CA PHE A 72 -3.24 -13.42 -6.14
C PHE A 72 -2.76 -12.22 -6.97
N LYS A 73 -1.44 -12.11 -7.21
CA LYS A 73 -0.78 -11.00 -7.90
C LYS A 73 -0.81 -9.65 -7.17
N ILE A 74 -1.18 -9.58 -5.89
CA ILE A 74 -1.20 -8.30 -5.16
C ILE A 74 0.18 -7.64 -5.12
N LYS A 75 1.25 -8.44 -5.00
CA LYS A 75 2.63 -7.95 -5.12
C LYS A 75 2.87 -7.30 -6.48
N SER A 76 2.46 -7.97 -7.55
CA SER A 76 2.64 -7.45 -8.91
C SER A 76 1.89 -6.14 -9.13
N MET A 77 0.71 -5.99 -8.55
CA MET A 77 -0.04 -4.73 -8.57
C MET A 77 0.74 -3.61 -7.87
N TYR A 78 1.29 -3.89 -6.68
CA TYR A 78 2.13 -2.93 -5.97
C TYR A 78 3.40 -2.54 -6.75
N SER A 79 4.17 -3.51 -7.25
CA SER A 79 5.40 -3.24 -8.02
C SER A 79 5.16 -2.48 -9.32
N LYS A 80 3.95 -2.55 -9.88
CA LYS A 80 3.53 -1.79 -11.07
C LYS A 80 2.95 -0.41 -10.73
N ASN A 81 3.07 0.04 -9.48
CA ASN A 81 2.50 1.31 -9.01
C ASN A 81 0.99 1.39 -9.25
N TYR A 82 0.28 0.26 -9.29
CA TYR A 82 -1.17 0.24 -9.51
C TYR A 82 -1.92 1.05 -8.43
N PHE A 83 -1.34 1.11 -7.23
CA PHE A 83 -1.89 1.84 -6.09
C PHE A 83 -1.37 3.29 -6.00
N ASP A 84 -0.25 3.62 -6.65
CA ASP A 84 0.29 4.96 -6.80
C ASP A 84 -0.30 5.59 -8.08
N GLY A 85 -1.43 6.28 -7.92
CA GLY A 85 -2.33 6.66 -9.01
C GLY A 85 -1.71 7.52 -10.13
N THR A 86 -1.24 6.86 -11.19
CA THR A 86 -1.27 7.40 -12.56
C THR A 86 -2.47 6.86 -13.36
N HIS A 87 -3.29 5.99 -12.76
CA HIS A 87 -4.63 5.69 -13.24
C HIS A 87 -5.64 6.38 -12.33
N GLU A 88 -6.02 7.62 -12.69
CA GLU A 88 -7.39 8.03 -12.43
C GLU A 88 -8.30 7.00 -13.14
N PRO A 89 -9.21 6.32 -12.43
CA PRO A 89 -10.34 5.75 -13.11
C PRO A 89 -11.09 6.94 -13.72
N SER A 90 -11.17 7.00 -15.05
CA SER A 90 -12.11 7.87 -15.73
C SER A 90 -13.49 7.53 -15.17
N LEU A 91 -13.99 8.35 -14.24
CA LEU A 91 -15.40 8.39 -13.92
C LEU A 91 -16.11 8.47 -15.27
N PRO A 92 -17.09 7.61 -15.57
CA PRO A 92 -17.98 7.86 -16.69
C PRO A 92 -18.51 9.26 -16.43
N ALA A 93 -18.23 10.18 -17.36
CA ALA A 93 -18.94 11.45 -17.40
C ALA A 93 -20.41 11.09 -17.26
N LEU A 94 -21.07 11.61 -16.23
CA LEU A 94 -22.51 11.58 -16.12
C LEU A 94 -23.05 12.38 -17.31
N SER A 95 -23.08 11.73 -18.47
CA SER A 95 -23.81 12.15 -19.64
C SER A 95 -25.27 11.80 -19.36
N ALA A 96 -26.10 12.83 -19.35
CA ALA A 96 -27.56 12.79 -19.31
C ALA A 96 -28.19 12.32 -17.99
N LEU A 97 -28.66 13.29 -17.21
CA LEU A 97 -30.09 13.50 -16.92
C LEU A 97 -30.33 14.97 -16.58
#